data_AF-A0A947BTE3-F1
#
_entry.id   AF-A0A947BTE3-F1
#
_cell.length_a   1.000
_cell.length_b   1.000
_cell.length_c   1.000
_cell.angle_alpha   90.00
_cell.angle_beta   90.00
_cell.angle_gamma   90.00
#
_symmetry.space_group_name_H-M   'P 1'
#
loop_
_entity.id
_entity.type
_entity.pdbx_description
1 polymer ?
#
loop_
_entity_poly.entity_id
_entity_poly.type
_entity_poly.pdbx_seq_one_letter_code
_entity_poly.pdbx_strand_id
1 'polypeptide(L)' 'MSIYTDNGYENRKDYLEHLAENQGVDIDTVLVMADLLGPNEDFDGLVTSMEDYAWTMNE' A
#
# COMPACT_ATOMS: atom_id res chain seq x y z
N MET A 1 -1.13 -0.01 -20.66
CA MET A 1 -1.58 0.60 -19.40
C MET A 1 -1.24 -0.38 -18.29
N SER A 2 -0.80 0.12 -17.14
CA SER A 2 -0.59 -0.70 -15.94
C SER A 2 -1.83 -0.64 -15.05
N ILE A 3 -2.01 -1.64 -14.19
CA ILE A 3 -3.10 -1.62 -13.19
C ILE A 3 -3.09 -0.33 -12.37
N TYR A 4 -1.92 0.24 -12.09
CA TYR A 4 -1.80 1.53 -11.39
C TYR A 4 -2.41 2.68 -12.19
N THR A 5 -2.04 2.80 -13.48
CA THR A 5 -2.60 3.85 -14.35
C THR A 5 -4.08 3.65 -14.66
N ASP A 6 -4.56 2.41 -14.67
CA ASP A 6 -5.98 2.09 -14.83
C ASP A 6 -6.81 2.52 -13.61
N ASN A 7 -6.17 2.56 -12.43
CA ASN A 7 -6.76 3.04 -11.18
C ASN A 7 -6.49 4.54 -10.91
N GLY A 8 -5.92 5.26 -11.88
CA GLY A 8 -5.71 6.71 -11.78
C GLY A 8 -4.41 7.16 -11.10
N TYR A 9 -3.49 6.23 -10.82
CA TYR A 9 -2.16 6.53 -10.28
C TYR A 9 -1.13 6.74 -11.39
N GLU A 10 -0.13 7.58 -11.15
CA GLU A 10 0.95 7.80 -12.12
C GLU A 10 1.79 6.54 -12.35
N ASN A 11 2.03 5.77 -11.29
CA ASN A 11 2.82 4.53 -11.28
C ASN A 11 2.64 3.78 -9.94
N ARG A 12 3.37 2.67 -9.76
CA ARG A 12 3.34 1.88 -8.50
C ARG A 12 3.73 2.71 -7.28
N LYS A 13 4.75 3.56 -7.40
CA LYS A 13 5.24 4.35 -6.26
C LYS A 13 4.18 5.35 -5.80
N ASP A 14 3.55 6.05 -6.73
CA ASP A 14 2.44 6.99 -6.45
C ASP A 14 1.28 6.29 -5.73
N TYR A 15 0.94 5.06 -6.15
CA TYR A 15 -0.04 4.23 -5.44
C TYR A 15 0.37 3.93 -3.99
N LEU A 16 1.62 3.50 -3.76
CA LEU A 16 2.11 3.14 -2.43
C LEU A 16 2.22 4.36 -1.50
N GLU A 17 2.60 5.52 -2.02
CA GLU A 17 2.60 6.79 -1.28
C GLU A 17 1.16 7.18 -0.86
N HIS A 18 0.21 7.10 -1.79
CA HIS A 18 -1.21 7.34 -1.48
C HIS A 18 -1.78 6.34 -0.46
N LEU A 19 -1.38 5.06 -0.52
CA LEU A 19 -1.81 4.07 0.46
C LEU A 19 -1.29 4.39 1.87
N ALA A 20 -0.02 4.79 1.98
CA ALA A 20 0.60 5.21 3.23
C ALA A 20 -0.18 6.39 3.86
N GLU A 21 -0.46 7.42 3.07
CA GLU A 21 -1.20 8.60 3.51
C GLU A 21 -2.63 8.26 3.98
N ASN A 22 -3.36 7.41 3.24
CA ASN A 22 -4.74 7.06 3.58
C ASN A 22 -4.86 6.24 4.85
N GLN A 23 -3.91 5.34 5.11
CA GLN A 23 -3.92 4.47 6.27
C GLN A 23 -3.22 5.09 7.49
N GLY A 24 -2.59 6.26 7.32
CA GLY A 24 -1.81 6.91 8.37
C GLY A 24 -0.57 6.10 8.78
N VAL A 25 -0.03 5.32 7.85
CA VAL A 25 1.13 4.43 8.05
C VAL A 25 2.36 5.06 7.40
N ASP A 26 3.52 4.85 8.01
CA ASP A 26 4.78 5.31 7.44
C ASP A 26 5.10 4.62 6.10
N ILE A 27 5.56 5.39 5.12
CA ILE A 27 5.85 4.89 3.76
C ILE A 27 6.89 3.77 3.77
N ASP A 28 7.88 3.77 4.67
CA ASP A 28 8.88 2.71 4.72
C ASP A 28 8.23 1.38 5.13
N THR A 29 7.20 1.41 5.98
CA THR A 29 6.43 0.21 6.36
C THR A 29 5.64 -0.33 5.17
N VAL A 30 4.98 0.55 4.41
CA VAL A 30 4.25 0.16 3.19
C VAL A 30 5.19 -0.45 2.16
N LEU A 31 6.36 0.15 1.93
CA LEU A 31 7.34 -0.35 0.96
C LEU A 31 7.89 -1.73 1.35
N VAL A 32 8.24 -1.94 2.63
CA VAL A 32 8.71 -3.24 3.12
C VAL A 32 7.66 -4.33 2.92
N MET A 33 6.39 -4.02 3.20
CA MET A 33 5.30 -4.98 3.03
C MET A 33 4.97 -5.23 1.57
N ALA A 34 5.03 -4.20 0.71
CA ALA A 34 4.83 -4.31 -0.73
C ALA A 34 5.94 -5.13 -1.40
N ASP A 35 7.17 -5.07 -0.88
CA ASP A 35 8.28 -5.91 -1.33
C ASP A 35 8.14 -7.35 -0.84
N LEU A 36 7.61 -7.57 0.36
CA LEU A 36 7.38 -8.91 0.93
C LEU A 36 6.27 -9.66 0.20
N LEU A 37 5.13 -9.01 -0.04
CA LEU A 37 3.96 -9.60 -0.69
C LEU A 37 4.10 -9.66 -2.21
N GLY A 38 4.84 -8.69 -2.77
CA GLY A 38 5.03 -8.54 -4.20
C GLY A 38 3.92 -7.73 -4.88
N PRO A 39 4.18 -7.23 -6.10
CA PRO A 39 3.33 -6.25 -6.77
C PRO A 39 1.94 -6.76 -7.17
N ASN A 40 1.72 -8.07 -7.19
CA ASN A 40 0.40 -8.64 -7.49
C ASN A 40 -0.59 -8.43 -6.34
N GLU A 41 -0.08 -8.25 -5.11
CA GLU A 41 -0.88 -8.12 -3.90
C GLU A 41 -1.09 -6.65 -3.49
N ASP A 42 -0.57 -5.70 -4.28
CA ASP A 42 -0.56 -4.28 -3.93
C ASP A 42 -1.98 -3.76 -3.65
N PHE A 43 -3.00 -4.21 -4.39
CA PHE A 43 -4.37 -3.70 -4.31
C PHE A 43 -5.32 -4.50 -3.40
N ASP A 44 -4.87 -5.63 -2.85
CA ASP A 44 -5.64 -6.50 -1.97
C ASP A 44 -4.86 -6.83 -0.69
N GLY A 45 -3.90 -7.76 -0.75
CA GLY A 45 -3.16 -8.28 0.40
C GLY A 45 -2.39 -7.19 1.14
N LEU A 46 -1.80 -6.24 0.42
CA LEU A 46 -1.11 -5.10 1.03
C LEU A 46 -2.08 -4.17 1.75
N VAL A 47 -3.24 -3.88 1.16
CA VAL A 47 -4.27 -3.02 1.77
C VAL A 47 -4.75 -3.63 3.09
N THR A 48 -5.14 -4.90 3.08
CA THR A 48 -5.55 -5.62 4.30
C THR A 48 -4.43 -5.63 5.34
N SER A 49 -3.18 -5.85 4.93
CA SER A 49 -2.05 -5.85 5.86
C SER A 49 -1.81 -4.48 6.50
N MET A 50 -2.04 -3.37 5.78
CA MET A 50 -1.89 -2.01 6.31
C MET A 50 -3.04 -1.65 7.25
N GLU A 51 -4.26 -2.07 6.96
CA GLU A 51 -5.41 -1.91 7.85
C GLU A 51 -5.19 -2.64 9.17
N ASP A 52 -4.73 -3.89 9.13
CA ASP A 52 -4.39 -4.67 10.32
C ASP A 52 -3.26 -4.01 11.13
N TYR A 53 -2.19 -3.59 10.45
CA TYR A 53 -1.08 -2.89 11.11
C TYR A 53 -1.53 -1.60 11.79
N ALA A 54 -2.27 -0.74 11.07
CA ALA A 54 -2.80 0.50 11.61
C ALA A 54 -3.73 0.26 12.80
N TRP A 55 -4.57 -0.77 12.75
CA TRP A 55 -5.44 -1.13 13.87
C TRP A 55 -4.63 -1.51 15.12
N THR A 56 -3.58 -2.34 14.99
CA THR A 56 -2.75 -2.76 16.13
C THR A 56 -1.96 -1.62 16.78
N MET A 57 -1.64 -0.56 16.04
CA MET A 57 -0.92 0.61 16.55
C MET A 57 -1.80 1.60 17.31
N ASN A 58 -3.13 1.45 17.23
CA ASN A 58 -4.11 2.34 17.86
C ASN A 58 -4.70 1.76 19.17
N GLU A 59 -4.24 0.60 19.63
CA GLU A 59 -4.58 -0.02 20.93
C GLU A 59 -3.49 0.21 22.00
#